data_AF-A0A7W4AZ36-F1
#
_entry.id   AF-A0A7W4AZ36-F1
#
_cell.length_a   1.000
_cell.length_b   1.000
_cell.length_c   1.000
_cell.angle_alpha   90.00
_cell.angle_beta   90.00
_cell.angle_gamma   90.00
#
_symmetry.space_group_name_H-M   'P 1'
#
loop_
_entity.id
_entity.type
_entity.pdbx_description
1 polymer ?
#
loop_
_entity_poly.entity_id
_entity_poly.type
_entity_poly.pdbx_seq_one_letter_code
_entity_poly.pdbx_strand_id
1 'polypeptide(L)'
;MEIGKAYIARKPAESFGEIDGESVDFDEVTLTIEILKKPETVIMDDGEKEVEEPLPKHLCSPDWQLVKNLETFRTNWLFIPNYIITAL
;
A
#
# COMPACT_ATOMS: atom_id res chain seq x y z
N MET A 1 13.01 -4.14 -1.89
CA MET A 1 12.51 -3.80 -3.25
C MET A 1 13.26 -2.57 -3.74
N GLU A 2 13.43 -2.40 -5.05
CA GLU A 2 14.22 -1.33 -5.64
C GLU A 2 13.35 -0.21 -6.21
N ILE A 3 13.73 1.05 -5.97
CA ILE A 3 13.04 2.23 -6.51
C ILE A 3 13.13 2.23 -8.05
N GLY A 4 12.01 2.52 -8.72
CA GLY A 4 11.87 2.55 -10.17
C GLY A 4 11.73 1.17 -10.82
N LYS A 5 11.70 0.09 -10.03
CA LYS A 5 11.45 -1.28 -10.53
C LYS A 5 9.99 -1.67 -10.39
N ALA A 6 9.52 -2.47 -11.33
CA ALA A 6 8.18 -3.00 -11.36
C ALA A 6 8.10 -4.40 -10.72
N TYR A 7 6.97 -4.68 -10.07
CA TYR A 7 6.68 -5.92 -9.36
C TYR A 7 5.21 -6.29 -9.53
N ILE A 8 4.91 -7.57 -9.34
CA ILE A 8 3.55 -8.06 -9.10
C ILE A 8 3.36 -8.19 -7.60
N ALA A 9 2.34 -7.54 -7.05
CA ALA A 9 1.92 -7.67 -5.66
C ALA A 9 0.58 -8.40 -5.59
N ARG A 10 0.57 -9.58 -4.95
CA ARG A 10 -0.63 -10.42 -4.79
C ARG A 10 -1.03 -10.49 -3.31
N LYS A 11 -2.20 -9.96 -2.97
CA LYS A 11 -2.85 -10.17 -1.68
C LYS A 11 -3.72 -11.42 -1.79
N PRO A 12 -3.43 -12.51 -1.06
CA PRO A 12 -4.25 -13.72 -1.08
C PRO A 12 -5.69 -13.42 -0.67
N ALA A 13 -6.62 -14.24 -1.15
CA ALA A 13 -7.99 -14.24 -0.62
C ALA A 13 -7.97 -14.57 0.88
N GLU A 14 -8.82 -13.90 1.65
CA GLU A 14 -8.90 -14.05 3.10
C GLU A 14 -10.36 -14.08 3.51
N SER A 15 -10.69 -14.94 4.47
CA SER A 15 -12.03 -15.01 5.06
C SER A 15 -11.90 -14.84 6.56
N PHE A 16 -12.67 -13.92 7.12
CA PHE A 16 -12.79 -13.75 8.56
C PHE A 16 -14.09 -14.39 9.05
N GLY A 17 -13.98 -15.14 10.16
CA GLY A 17 -15.11 -15.84 10.78
C GLY A 17 -16.14 -14.90 11.43
N GLU A 18 -17.31 -15.48 11.71
CA GLU A 18 -18.58 -14.86 12.11
C GLU A 18 -18.44 -13.58 12.95
N ILE A 19 -18.69 -12.44 12.33
CA ILE A 19 -19.26 -11.28 13.03
C ILE A 19 -20.77 -11.42 12.85
N ASP A 20 -21.50 -11.64 13.94
CA ASP A 20 -22.96 -11.80 13.94
C ASP A 20 -23.51 -12.94 13.04
N GLY A 21 -22.73 -13.99 12.80
CA GLY A 21 -23.16 -15.16 12.00
C GLY A 21 -22.89 -15.03 10.49
N GLU A 22 -22.22 -13.96 10.05
CA GLU A 22 -21.84 -13.77 8.65
C GLU A 22 -20.32 -13.86 8.47
N SER A 23 -19.89 -14.60 7.45
CA SER A 23 -18.49 -14.64 7.01
C SER A 23 -18.22 -13.45 6.08
N VAL A 24 -17.11 -12.76 6.32
CA VAL A 24 -16.64 -11.71 5.41
C VAL A 24 -15.50 -12.27 4.57
N ASP A 25 -15.78 -12.43 3.28
CA ASP A 25 -14.83 -12.92 2.30
C ASP A 25 -14.21 -11.75 1.54
N PHE A 26 -12.88 -11.77 1.44
CA PHE A 26 -12.09 -10.87 0.62
C PHE A 26 -11.48 -11.67 -0.52
N ASP A 27 -11.82 -11.29 -1.75
CA ASP A 27 -11.20 -11.87 -2.94
C ASP A 27 -9.70 -11.58 -3.00
N GLU A 28 -9.00 -12.42 -3.74
CA GLU A 28 -7.62 -12.17 -4.11
C GLU A 28 -7.49 -10.89 -4.92
N VAL A 29 -6.47 -10.09 -4.61
CA VAL A 29 -6.14 -8.87 -5.35
C VAL A 29 -4.72 -8.99 -5.90
N THR A 30 -4.57 -8.82 -7.21
CA THR A 30 -3.27 -8.73 -7.87
C THR A 30 -3.08 -7.33 -8.45
N LEU A 31 -1.91 -6.74 -8.21
CA LEU A 31 -1.55 -5.39 -8.64
C LEU A 31 -0.20 -5.42 -9.36
N THR A 32 -0.12 -4.77 -10.52
CA THR A 32 1.16 -4.41 -11.15
C THR A 32 1.63 -3.07 -10.59
N ILE A 33 2.76 -3.04 -9.90
CA ILE A 33 3.24 -1.85 -9.16
C ILE A 33 4.67 -1.46 -9.51
N GLU A 34 4.97 -0.17 -9.48
CA GLU A 34 6.33 0.37 -9.48
C GLU A 34 6.65 0.98 -8.11
N ILE A 35 7.84 0.70 -7.57
CA ILE A 35 8.28 1.29 -6.29
C ILE A 35 8.77 2.70 -6.49
N LEU A 36 8.21 3.63 -5.71
CA LEU A 36 8.58 5.03 -5.72
C LEU A 36 9.51 5.36 -4.54
N LYS A 37 10.30 6.42 -4.70
CA LYS A 37 11.02 7.02 -3.57
C LYS A 37 9.99 7.59 -2.58
N LYS A 38 10.13 7.27 -1.29
CA LYS A 38 9.33 7.91 -0.24
C LYS A 38 9.66 9.41 -0.17
N PRO A 39 8.66 10.28 0.00
CA PRO A 39 8.91 11.70 0.17
C PRO A 39 9.53 11.99 1.53
N GLU A 40 10.11 13.17 1.68
CA GLU A 40 10.67 13.63 2.97
C GLU A 40 9.57 14.22 3.86
N THR A 41 8.56 14.83 3.25
CA THR A 41 7.40 15.46 3.89
C THR A 41 6.10 14.95 3.26
N VAL A 42 4.98 15.11 3.99
CA VAL A 42 3.62 14.83 3.55
C VAL A 42 2.72 16.00 3.92
N ILE A 43 1.64 16.18 3.17
CA ILE A 43 0.56 17.08 3.57
C ILE A 43 -0.36 16.30 4.51
N MET A 44 -0.50 16.79 5.73
CA MET A 44 -1.51 16.35 6.67
C MET A 44 -2.71 17.29 6.59
N ASP A 45 -3.83 16.74 6.17
CA ASP A 45 -5.12 17.43 6.11
C ASP A 45 -6.05 16.80 7.14
N ASP A 46 -6.51 17.60 8.12
CA ASP A 46 -7.49 17.19 9.11
C ASP A 46 -8.93 17.61 8.76
N GLY A 47 -9.13 18.18 7.56
CA GLY A 47 -10.41 18.70 7.07
C GLY A 47 -10.66 20.17 7.43
N GLU A 48 -9.87 20.76 8.33
CA GLU A 48 -9.91 22.19 8.67
C GLU A 48 -8.64 22.92 8.23
N LYS A 49 -7.48 22.24 8.28
CA LYS A 49 -6.17 22.78 7.90
C LYS A 49 -5.33 21.74 7.17
N GLU A 50 -4.54 22.24 6.24
CA GLU A 50 -3.45 21.50 5.61
C GLU A 50 -2.11 21.99 6.16
N VAL A 51 -1.28 21.06 6.63
CA VAL A 51 0.06 21.34 7.14
C VAL A 51 1.05 20.38 6.49
N GLU A 52 2.18 20.91 6.02
CA GLU A 52 3.30 20.08 5.59
C GLU A 52 4.09 19.60 6.81
N GLU A 53 4.16 18.29 7.01
CA GLU A 53 4.87 17.65 8.11
C GLU A 53 5.89 16.62 7.59
N PRO A 54 6.95 16.30 8.36
CA PRO A 54 7.85 15.19 8.02
C PRO A 54 7.08 13.88 7.85
N LEU A 55 7.57 13.00 6.96
CA LEU A 55 6.95 11.69 6.76
C LEU A 55 6.77 10.95 8.11
N PRO A 56 5.56 10.51 8.47
CA PRO A 56 5.30 9.82 9.73
C PRO A 56 6.21 8.59 9.91
N LYS A 57 6.71 8.41 11.14
CA LYS A 57 7.71 7.36 11.46
C LYS A 57 7.29 5.95 11.02
N HIS A 58 6.00 5.62 11.10
CA HIS A 58 5.51 4.30 10.69
C HIS A 58 5.62 4.08 9.17
N LEU A 59 5.43 5.14 8.36
CA LEU A 59 5.61 5.09 6.91
C LEU A 59 7.09 5.07 6.50
N CYS A 60 8.01 5.46 7.39
CA CYS A 60 9.45 5.29 7.15
C CYS A 60 9.88 3.81 7.17
N SER A 61 9.12 2.92 7.84
CA SER A 61 9.42 1.48 7.96
C SER A 61 9.60 0.82 6.58
N PRO A 62 10.53 -0.15 6.42
CA PRO A 62 10.64 -0.94 5.19
C PRO A 62 9.36 -1.72 4.83
N ASP A 63 8.47 -1.96 5.80
CA ASP A 63 7.20 -2.67 5.59
C ASP A 63 6.19 -1.84 4.76
N TRP A 64 6.32 -0.52 4.79
CA TRP A 64 5.51 0.38 3.99
C TRP A 64 6.29 0.83 2.76
N GLN A 65 5.70 0.70 1.58
CA GLN A 65 6.25 1.18 0.33
C GLN A 65 5.31 2.18 -0.31
N LEU A 66 5.86 3.26 -0.87
CA LEU A 66 5.10 4.12 -1.77
C LEU A 66 5.16 3.49 -3.16
N VAL A 67 4.00 3.24 -3.76
CA VAL A 67 3.93 2.52 -5.03
C VAL A 67 3.03 3.26 -6.01
N LYS A 68 3.33 3.13 -7.30
CA LYS A 68 2.42 3.49 -8.38
C LYS A 68 1.79 2.23 -8.93
N ASN A 69 0.46 2.14 -8.90
CA ASN A 69 -0.24 1.09 -9.63
C ASN A 69 -0.13 1.40 -11.13
N LEU A 70 0.44 0.48 -11.91
CA LEU A 70 0.74 0.69 -13.33
C LEU A 70 -0.48 0.53 -14.25
N GLU A 71 -1.59 0.00 -13.74
CA GLU A 71 -2.85 -0.13 -14.49
C GLU A 71 -3.72 1.13 -14.32
N THR A 72 -3.81 1.66 -13.09
CA THR A 72 -4.64 2.83 -12.76
C THR A 72 -3.86 4.14 -12.72
N PHE A 73 -2.52 4.07 -12.77
CA PHE A 73 -1.59 5.19 -12.60
C PHE A 73 -1.68 5.94 -11.27
N ARG A 74 -2.43 5.42 -10.29
CA ARG A 74 -2.57 6.00 -8.96
C ARG A 74 -1.40 5.65 -8.05
N THR A 75 -1.01 6.60 -7.22
CA THR A 75 0.00 6.42 -6.17
C THR A 75 -0.69 6.02 -4.87
N ASN A 76 -0.20 4.99 -4.20
CA ASN A 76 -0.74 4.51 -2.93
C ASN A 76 0.38 4.04 -2.00
N TRP A 77 0.10 4.00 -0.70
CA TRP A 77 0.94 3.30 0.27
C TRP A 77 0.55 1.83 0.32
N LEU A 78 1.53 0.94 0.23
CA LEU A 78 1.35 -0.50 0.30
C LEU A 78 2.06 -1.06 1.53
N PHE A 79 1.32 -1.78 2.38
CA PHE A 79 1.89 -2.53 3.48
C PHE A 79 2.31 -3.92 2.98
N ILE A 80 3.60 -4.06 2.69
CA ILE A 80 4.20 -5.24 2.05
C ILE A 80 3.89 -6.56 2.76
N PRO A 81 3.85 -6.66 4.11
CA PRO A 81 3.55 -7.92 4.77
C PRO A 81 2.22 -8.58 4.38
N ASN A 82 1.26 -7.82 3.83
CA ASN A 82 -0.01 -8.36 3.35
C ASN A 82 0.07 -8.97 1.93
N TYR A 83 1.23 -8.88 1.26
CA TYR A 83 1.37 -9.22 -0.15
C TYR A 83 2.51 -10.19 -0.40
N ILE A 84 2.29 -11.11 -1.33
CA ILE A 84 3.34 -11.87 -1.99
C ILE A 84 3.86 -11.00 -3.14
N ILE A 85 5.15 -10.67 -3.11
CA ILE A 85 5.80 -9.77 -4.07
C ILE A 85 6.71 -10.57 -5.01
N THR A 86 6.53 -10.41 -6.32
CA THR A 86 7.35 -11.03 -7.36
C THR A 86 7.92 -9.96 -8.28
N ALA A 87 9.23 -10.00 -8.57
CA ALA A 87 9.84 -9.09 -9.54
C ALA A 87 9.39 -9.39 -10.97
N LEU A 88 9.19 -8.34 -11.77
CA LEU A 88 8.90 -8.42 -13.21
C LEU A 88 10.17 -8.41 -14.05
#